data_AF-A0A9Q5QXS3-F1
#
_entry.id   AF-A0A9Q5QXS3-F1
#
_cell.length_a   1.000
_cell.length_b   1.000
_cell.length_c   1.000
_cell.angle_alpha   90.00
_cell.angle_beta   90.00
_cell.angle_gamma   90.00
#
_symmetry.space_group_name_H-M   'P 1'
#
loop_
_entity.id
_entity.type
_entity.pdbx_description
1 polymer ?
#
loop_
_entity_poly.entity_id
_entity_poly.type
_entity_poly.pdbx_seq_one_letter_code
_entity_poly.pdbx_strand_id
1 'polypeptide(L)'
;MANRPTNSHTSLTLKVVGIVCILSFFIDFLILMLGFNFTDKQAQIGLTTALVDRGVVPMLGLAMILIAHWLDTNEQGKNPIMDFKFPSLILSSIFGLMFLLIFPLHLTNVDQVSKEKVNQIAQDAQQAESQLNTQLAQFQGQLNNDQGRAQLQQAQIQAKAQITEILKDPQKYKQALANPQLPPEQKELLKKLQANPQDIDKFIAQQTDPNEIAKQKIEQIRQRQREAETQAKDNAWKSGLRIGIGSLLLSIGYIIIGWNGLKTTSSTRRFNNKENQNLG
;
A
#
# COMPACT_ATOMS: atom_id res chain seq x y z
N MET A 1 39.36 38.22 -24.89
CA MET A 1 39.12 37.02 -25.73
C MET A 1 38.63 35.91 -24.82
N ALA A 2 37.32 35.66 -24.77
CA ALA A 2 36.75 34.60 -23.94
C ALA A 2 36.52 33.37 -24.82
N ASN A 3 37.25 32.28 -24.54
CA ASN A 3 37.04 30.98 -25.18
C ASN A 3 35.60 30.51 -24.96
N ARG A 4 34.81 30.37 -26.03
CA ARG A 4 33.56 29.60 -26.04
C ARG A 4 33.58 28.55 -27.17
N PRO A 5 34.08 27.33 -26.92
CA PRO A 5 33.84 26.20 -27.83
C PRO A 5 33.27 24.95 -27.11
N THR A 6 32.37 25.09 -26.12
CA THR A 6 31.86 23.95 -25.33
C THR A 6 30.35 23.70 -25.38
N ASN A 7 29.56 24.57 -26.04
CA ASN A 7 28.09 24.48 -26.01
C ASN A 7 27.54 23.32 -26.87
N SER A 8 28.16 23.04 -28.03
CA SER A 8 27.66 22.00 -28.96
C SER A 8 27.74 20.58 -28.37
N HIS A 9 28.79 20.25 -27.62
CA HIS A 9 28.92 18.94 -26.97
C HIS A 9 27.96 18.81 -25.77
N THR A 10 27.71 19.93 -25.08
CA THR A 10 26.77 19.99 -23.95
C THR A 10 25.33 19.76 -24.43
N SER A 11 24.91 20.43 -25.51
CA SER A 11 23.58 20.23 -26.11
C SER A 11 23.36 18.80 -26.59
N LEU A 12 24.34 18.22 -27.30
CA LEU A 12 24.27 16.82 -27.76
C LEU A 12 24.07 15.85 -26.60
N THR A 13 24.88 16.00 -25.54
CA THR A 13 24.79 15.16 -24.34
C THR A 13 23.41 15.25 -23.70
N LEU A 14 22.88 16.46 -23.58
CA LEU A 14 21.59 16.70 -22.94
C LEU A 14 20.41 16.10 -23.73
N LYS A 15 20.47 16.13 -25.07
CA LYS A 15 19.51 15.42 -25.93
C LYS A 15 19.60 13.91 -25.79
N VAL A 16 20.81 13.35 -25.81
CA VAL A 16 21.02 11.90 -25.68
C VAL A 16 20.49 11.40 -24.34
N VAL A 17 20.87 12.06 -23.24
CA VAL A 17 20.38 11.70 -21.90
C VAL A 17 18.86 11.83 -21.84
N GLY A 18 18.29 12.91 -22.38
CA GLY A 18 16.84 13.08 -22.39
C GLY A 18 16.09 12.02 -23.19
N ILE A 19 16.61 11.62 -24.36
CA ILE A 19 16.05 10.53 -25.16
C ILE A 19 16.14 9.19 -24.40
N VAL A 20 17.29 8.91 -23.78
CA VAL A 20 17.48 7.68 -22.99
C VAL A 20 16.49 7.63 -21.82
N CYS A 21 16.29 8.72 -21.08
CA CYS A 21 15.29 8.78 -20.00
C CYS A 21 13.88 8.44 -20.49
N ILE A 22 13.47 9.00 -21.63
CA ILE A 22 12.15 8.75 -22.22
C ILE A 22 12.04 7.28 -22.68
N LEU A 23 13.04 6.76 -23.38
CA LEU A 23 13.04 5.39 -23.87
C LEU A 23 13.06 4.37 -22.72
N SER A 24 13.83 4.61 -21.66
CA SER A 24 13.84 3.75 -20.48
C SER A 24 12.45 3.65 -19.84
N PHE A 25 11.72 4.76 -19.73
CA PHE A 25 10.35 4.74 -19.26
C PHE A 25 9.42 3.91 -20.16
N PHE A 26 9.55 4.03 -21.48
CA PHE A 26 8.75 3.24 -22.41
C PHE A 26 9.08 1.74 -22.37
N ILE A 27 10.36 1.37 -22.25
CA ILE A 27 10.78 -0.03 -22.12
C ILE A 27 10.20 -0.62 -20.83
N ASP A 28 10.34 0.10 -19.71
CA ASP A 28 9.76 -0.29 -18.43
C ASP A 28 8.24 -0.47 -18.52
N PHE A 29 7.56 0.48 -19.17
CA PHE A 29 6.12 0.43 -19.37
C PHE A 29 5.70 -0.77 -20.23
N LEU A 30 6.42 -1.07 -21.31
CA LEU A 30 6.16 -2.24 -22.15
C LEU A 30 6.31 -3.54 -21.36
N ILE A 31 7.32 -3.64 -20.50
CA ILE A 31 7.52 -4.81 -19.62
C ILE A 31 6.32 -4.96 -18.67
N LEU A 32 5.86 -3.87 -18.06
CA LEU A 32 4.66 -3.92 -17.21
C LEU A 32 3.40 -4.32 -17.97
N MET A 33 3.27 -3.89 -19.23
CA MET A 33 2.11 -4.18 -20.06
C MET A 33 2.01 -5.66 -20.44
N LEU A 34 3.13 -6.40 -20.54
CA LEU A 34 3.12 -7.84 -20.84
C LEU A 34 2.41 -8.70 -19.79
N GLY A 35 2.40 -8.27 -18.52
CA GLY A 35 1.74 -8.96 -17.42
C GLY A 35 0.38 -8.36 -17.03
N PHE A 36 -0.12 -7.38 -17.78
CA PHE A 36 -1.26 -6.58 -17.38
C PHE A 36 -2.60 -7.21 -17.73
N ASN A 37 -3.50 -7.30 -16.75
CA ASN A 37 -4.89 -7.73 -16.96
C ASN A 37 -5.84 -6.54 -16.79
N PHE A 38 -6.54 -6.17 -17.86
CA PHE A 38 -7.50 -5.06 -17.87
C PHE A 38 -8.75 -5.32 -17.01
N THR A 39 -9.03 -6.55 -16.63
CA THR A 39 -10.20 -6.89 -15.79
C THR A 39 -9.86 -6.83 -14.30
N ASP A 40 -8.61 -7.07 -13.93
CA ASP A 40 -8.19 -7.10 -12.53
C ASP A 40 -7.90 -5.68 -12.00
N LYS A 41 -8.70 -5.26 -11.01
CA LYS A 41 -8.57 -3.96 -10.35
C LYS A 41 -7.24 -3.83 -9.60
N GLN A 42 -6.70 -4.93 -9.07
CA GLN A 42 -5.40 -4.94 -8.40
C GLN A 42 -4.28 -4.72 -9.41
N ALA A 43 -4.36 -5.33 -10.60
CA ALA A 43 -3.43 -5.10 -11.70
C ALA A 43 -3.51 -3.63 -12.20
N GLN A 44 -4.72 -3.09 -12.35
CA GLN A 44 -4.94 -1.67 -12.70
C GLN A 44 -4.29 -0.72 -11.69
N ILE A 45 -4.44 -0.98 -10.38
CA ILE A 45 -3.78 -0.21 -9.32
C ILE A 45 -2.26 -0.31 -9.45
N GLY A 46 -1.72 -1.51 -9.64
CA GLY A 46 -0.27 -1.74 -9.77
C GLY A 46 0.35 -1.00 -10.96
N LEU A 47 -0.28 -1.08 -12.14
CA LEU A 47 0.17 -0.37 -13.33
C LEU A 47 0.15 1.15 -13.10
N THR A 48 -0.95 1.65 -12.54
CA THR A 48 -1.13 3.09 -12.29
C THR A 48 -0.11 3.62 -11.30
N THR A 49 0.14 2.88 -10.21
CA THR A 49 1.17 3.22 -9.23
C THR A 49 2.55 3.27 -9.86
N ALA A 50 2.93 2.26 -10.64
CA ALA A 50 4.22 2.22 -11.31
C ALA A 50 4.40 3.36 -12.34
N LEU A 51 3.34 3.70 -13.08
CA LEU A 51 3.32 4.82 -14.01
C LEU A 51 3.56 6.16 -13.31
N VAL A 52 2.91 6.38 -12.17
CA VAL A 52 3.07 7.61 -11.38
C VAL A 52 4.47 7.67 -10.77
N ASP A 53 4.94 6.59 -10.15
CA ASP A 53 6.26 6.55 -9.50
C ASP A 53 7.40 6.80 -10.50
N ARG A 54 7.28 6.29 -11.74
CA ARG A 54 8.31 6.47 -12.79
C ARG A 54 8.06 7.65 -13.71
N GLY A 55 6.91 8.32 -13.59
CA GLY A 55 6.50 9.41 -14.47
C GLY A 55 7.41 10.64 -14.43
N VAL A 56 8.22 10.79 -13.37
CA VAL A 56 9.21 11.88 -13.24
C VAL A 56 10.38 11.71 -14.20
N VAL A 57 10.78 10.48 -14.51
CA VAL A 57 11.93 10.19 -15.39
C VAL A 57 11.74 10.77 -16.80
N PRO A 58 10.63 10.53 -17.52
CA PRO A 58 10.40 11.16 -18.81
C PRO A 58 10.26 12.69 -18.71
N MET A 59 9.78 13.23 -17.58
CA MET A 59 9.67 14.69 -17.39
C MET A 59 11.05 15.35 -17.37
N LEU A 60 12.00 14.75 -16.64
CA LEU A 60 13.39 15.20 -16.63
C LEU A 60 14.01 15.09 -18.02
N GLY A 61 13.70 14.01 -18.75
CA GLY A 61 14.16 13.84 -20.12
C GLY A 61 13.65 14.94 -21.07
N LEU A 62 12.38 15.30 -20.97
CA LEU A 62 11.80 16.41 -21.74
C LEU A 62 12.42 17.76 -21.35
N ALA A 63 12.65 18.01 -20.06
CA ALA A 63 13.29 19.24 -19.60
C ALA A 63 14.72 19.38 -20.19
N MET A 64 15.49 18.28 -20.18
CA MET A 64 16.82 18.22 -20.78
C MET A 64 16.80 18.51 -22.29
N ILE A 65 15.87 17.92 -23.04
CA ILE A 65 15.74 18.18 -24.49
C ILE A 65 15.39 19.65 -24.76
N LEU A 66 14.52 20.25 -23.95
CA LEU A 66 14.14 21.66 -24.10
C LEU A 66 15.29 22.62 -23.77
N ILE A 67 16.06 22.34 -22.72
CA ILE A 67 17.27 23.12 -22.38
C ILE A 67 18.29 23.00 -23.52
N ALA A 68 18.47 21.81 -24.09
CA ALA A 68 19.39 21.58 -25.20
C ALA A 68 19.00 22.40 -26.44
N HIS A 69 17.71 22.43 -26.76
CA HIS A 69 17.18 23.23 -27.86
C HIS A 69 17.37 24.74 -27.61
N TRP A 70 17.22 25.21 -26.37
CA TRP A 70 17.52 26.61 -26.02
C TRP A 70 19.01 26.94 -26.20
N LEU A 71 19.91 26.03 -25.84
CA LEU A 71 21.36 26.17 -26.09
C LEU A 71 21.66 26.28 -27.59
N ASP A 72 21.06 25.42 -28.42
CA ASP A 72 21.30 25.42 -29.87
C ASP A 72 20.77 26.69 -30.56
N THR A 73 19.64 27.23 -30.10
CA THR A 73 19.01 28.42 -30.70
C THR A 73 19.86 29.68 -30.50
N ASN A 74 20.69 29.71 -29.45
CA ASN A 74 21.58 30.84 -29.16
C ASN A 74 22.88 30.82 -29.98
N GLU A 75 23.17 29.75 -30.74
CA GLU A 75 24.29 29.69 -31.65
C GLU A 75 23.85 30.12 -33.06
N GLN A 76 24.25 31.33 -33.48
CA GLN A 76 23.89 31.91 -34.76
C GLN A 76 24.28 30.98 -35.93
N GLY A 77 23.32 30.65 -36.79
CA GLY A 77 23.57 30.07 -38.13
C GLY A 77 23.41 28.56 -38.27
N LYS A 78 23.00 27.82 -37.24
CA LYS A 78 22.75 26.37 -37.35
C LYS A 78 21.25 26.08 -37.38
N ASN A 79 20.74 25.74 -38.55
CA ASN A 79 19.39 25.15 -38.66
C ASN A 79 19.41 23.81 -37.91
N PRO A 80 18.56 23.60 -36.89
CA PRO A 80 18.50 22.33 -36.19
C PRO A 80 18.07 21.24 -37.18
N ILE A 81 18.94 20.24 -37.41
CA ILE A 81 18.71 19.12 -38.33
C ILE A 81 17.44 18.32 -37.98
N MET A 82 16.96 18.42 -36.73
CA MET A 82 15.68 17.89 -36.30
C MET A 82 15.11 18.70 -35.13
N ASP A 83 13.94 19.30 -35.32
CA ASP A 83 13.26 20.13 -34.33
C ASP A 83 12.54 19.27 -33.26
N PHE A 84 13.33 18.62 -32.39
CA PHE A 84 12.83 17.76 -31.31
C PHE A 84 11.94 18.49 -30.29
N LYS A 85 11.93 19.83 -30.29
CA LYS A 85 11.05 20.64 -29.43
C LYS A 85 9.58 20.33 -29.67
N PHE A 86 9.14 20.29 -30.92
CA PHE A 86 7.70 20.13 -31.22
C PHE A 86 7.15 18.75 -30.79
N PRO A 87 7.80 17.60 -31.10
CA PRO A 87 7.41 16.30 -30.55
C PRO A 87 7.45 16.23 -29.02
N SER A 88 8.45 16.85 -28.39
CA SER A 88 8.57 16.88 -26.92
C SER A 88 7.39 17.59 -26.26
N LEU A 89 6.90 18.67 -26.87
CA LEU A 89 5.75 19.42 -26.35
C LEU A 89 4.43 18.66 -26.50
N ILE A 90 4.23 17.99 -27.65
CA ILE A 90 3.06 17.12 -27.86
C ILE A 90 3.08 15.98 -26.82
N LEU A 91 4.23 15.33 -26.66
CA LEU A 91 4.39 14.23 -25.71
C LEU A 91 4.12 14.69 -24.27
N SER A 92 4.60 15.88 -23.91
CA SER A 92 4.31 16.51 -22.62
C SER A 92 2.80 16.73 -22.41
N SER A 93 2.09 17.24 -23.40
CA SER A 93 0.64 17.43 -23.31
C SER A 93 -0.13 16.11 -23.17
N ILE A 94 0.29 15.07 -23.90
CA ILE A 94 -0.31 13.73 -23.79
C ILE A 94 -0.10 13.17 -22.38
N PHE A 95 1.12 13.24 -21.84
CA PHE A 95 1.39 12.78 -20.48
C PHE A 95 0.64 13.59 -19.43
N GLY A 96 0.54 14.90 -19.60
CA GLY A 96 -0.25 15.75 -18.70
C GLY A 96 -1.70 15.30 -18.61
N LEU A 97 -2.35 15.10 -19.75
CA LEU A 97 -3.72 14.59 -19.81
C LEU A 97 -3.84 13.17 -19.26
N MET A 98 -2.89 12.29 -19.57
CA MET A 98 -2.86 10.92 -19.07
C MET A 98 -2.80 10.89 -17.53
N PHE A 99 -1.88 11.64 -16.93
CA PHE A 99 -1.76 11.71 -15.46
C PHE A 99 -2.95 12.40 -14.79
N LEU A 100 -3.61 13.34 -15.48
CA LEU A 100 -4.87 13.92 -15.02
C LEU A 100 -6.00 12.87 -14.94
N LEU A 101 -6.12 12.02 -15.97
CA LEU A 101 -7.15 10.96 -16.04
C LEU A 101 -6.87 9.79 -15.10
N ILE A 102 -5.60 9.51 -14.82
CA ILE A 102 -5.18 8.49 -13.86
C ILE A 102 -5.74 8.79 -12.46
N PHE A 103 -5.82 10.05 -12.06
CA PHE A 103 -6.28 10.45 -10.72
C PHE A 103 -7.67 9.89 -10.36
N PRO A 104 -8.77 10.21 -11.10
CA PRO A 104 -10.10 9.68 -10.77
C PRO A 104 -10.20 8.16 -10.94
N LEU A 105 -9.48 7.58 -11.91
CA LEU A 105 -9.46 6.14 -12.14
C LEU A 105 -8.78 5.37 -11.00
N HIS A 106 -7.68 5.89 -10.46
CA HIS A 106 -6.98 5.25 -9.35
C HIS A 106 -7.82 5.25 -8.07
N LEU A 107 -8.44 6.39 -7.74
CA LEU A 107 -9.26 6.52 -6.54
C LEU A 107 -10.46 5.56 -6.55
N THR A 108 -11.16 5.47 -7.68
CA THR A 108 -12.32 4.58 -7.82
C THR A 108 -11.94 3.11 -7.72
N ASN A 109 -10.83 2.70 -8.31
CA ASN A 109 -10.34 1.32 -8.22
C ASN A 109 -9.85 0.95 -6.81
N VAL A 110 -9.11 1.84 -6.15
CA VAL A 110 -8.63 1.63 -4.77
C VAL A 110 -9.79 1.52 -3.78
N ASP A 111 -10.83 2.35 -3.93
CA ASP A 111 -12.04 2.27 -3.12
C ASP A 111 -12.79 0.94 -3.34
N GLN A 112 -12.93 0.49 -4.59
CA GLN A 112 -13.56 -0.80 -4.90
C GLN A 112 -12.83 -1.98 -4.27
N VAL A 113 -11.50 -2.07 -4.44
CA VAL A 113 -10.68 -3.13 -3.84
C VAL A 113 -10.73 -3.06 -2.31
N SER A 114 -10.75 -1.87 -1.73
CA SER A 114 -10.90 -1.68 -0.28
C SER A 114 -12.24 -2.23 0.23
N LYS A 115 -13.35 -1.88 -0.44
CA LYS A 115 -14.68 -2.39 -0.10
C LYS A 115 -14.78 -3.90 -0.23
N GLU A 116 -14.20 -4.47 -1.28
CA GLU A 116 -14.14 -5.92 -1.46
C GLU A 116 -13.38 -6.59 -0.33
N LYS A 117 -12.20 -6.08 0.04
CA LYS A 117 -11.42 -6.60 1.17
C LYS A 117 -12.14 -6.47 2.51
N VAL A 118 -12.80 -5.34 2.76
CA VAL A 118 -13.60 -5.14 3.98
C VAL A 118 -14.76 -6.14 4.04
N ASN A 119 -15.45 -6.38 2.91
CA ASN A 119 -16.50 -7.38 2.84
C ASN A 119 -15.97 -8.80 3.08
N GLN A 120 -14.81 -9.14 2.50
CA GLN A 120 -14.14 -10.44 2.75
C GLN A 120 -13.78 -10.60 4.24
N ILE A 121 -13.17 -9.59 4.86
CA ILE A 121 -12.83 -9.60 6.30
C ILE A 121 -14.09 -9.82 7.16
N ALA A 122 -15.20 -9.14 6.82
CA ALA A 122 -16.47 -9.31 7.53
C ALA A 122 -17.04 -10.73 7.35
N GLN A 123 -16.99 -11.30 6.14
CA GLN A 123 -17.43 -12.67 5.86
C GLN A 123 -16.57 -13.70 6.60
N ASP A 124 -15.25 -13.54 6.59
CA ASP A 124 -14.32 -14.42 7.28
C ASP A 124 -14.55 -14.41 8.80
N ALA A 125 -14.77 -13.22 9.38
CA ALA A 125 -15.10 -13.06 10.79
C ALA A 125 -16.44 -13.73 11.14
N GLN A 126 -17.47 -13.52 10.31
CA GLN A 126 -18.78 -14.16 10.49
C GLN A 126 -18.70 -15.68 10.40
N GLN A 127 -17.93 -16.21 9.45
CA GLN A 127 -17.69 -17.64 9.33
C GLN A 127 -16.95 -18.21 10.54
N ALA A 128 -15.93 -17.51 11.05
CA ALA A 128 -15.21 -17.90 12.25
C ALA A 128 -16.11 -17.90 13.51
N GLU A 129 -16.96 -16.88 13.68
CA GLU A 129 -17.96 -16.85 14.77
C GLU A 129 -18.96 -18.00 14.65
N SER A 130 -19.46 -18.30 13.44
CA SER A 130 -20.39 -19.40 13.20
C SER A 130 -19.77 -20.77 13.50
N GLN A 131 -18.53 -21.00 13.08
CA GLN A 131 -17.79 -22.23 13.38
C GLN A 131 -17.57 -22.40 14.88
N LEU A 132 -17.21 -21.31 15.59
CA LEU A 132 -17.03 -21.34 17.04
C LEU A 132 -18.35 -21.65 17.77
N ASN A 133 -19.46 -21.02 17.36
CA ASN A 133 -20.78 -21.31 17.92
C ASN A 133 -21.21 -22.76 17.68
N THR A 134 -20.89 -23.32 16.51
CA THR A 134 -21.17 -24.72 16.20
C THR A 134 -20.36 -25.66 17.09
N GLN A 135 -19.06 -25.39 17.29
CA GLN A 135 -18.20 -26.16 18.21
C GLN A 135 -18.71 -26.06 19.65
N LEU A 136 -19.14 -24.87 20.07
CA LEU A 136 -19.72 -24.65 21.39
C LEU A 136 -21.00 -25.46 21.59
N ALA A 137 -21.92 -25.44 20.62
CA ALA A 137 -23.15 -26.22 20.68
C ALA A 137 -22.88 -27.74 20.72
N GLN A 138 -21.93 -28.22 19.94
CA GLN A 138 -21.49 -29.62 19.99
C GLN A 138 -20.90 -29.99 21.35
N PHE A 139 -20.05 -29.13 21.90
CA PHE A 139 -19.45 -29.34 23.22
C PHE A 139 -20.52 -29.33 24.32
N GLN A 140 -21.43 -28.36 24.32
CA GLN A 140 -22.56 -28.32 25.26
C GLN A 140 -23.45 -29.57 25.13
N GLY A 141 -23.67 -30.07 23.91
CA GLY A 141 -24.36 -31.35 23.68
C GLY A 141 -23.64 -32.53 24.32
N GLN A 142 -22.31 -32.59 24.25
CA GLN A 142 -21.50 -33.62 24.93
C GLN A 142 -21.58 -33.48 26.46
N LEU A 143 -21.64 -32.25 26.99
CA LEU A 143 -21.81 -31.99 28.42
C LEU A 143 -23.20 -32.32 28.95
N ASN A 144 -24.21 -32.43 28.09
CA ASN A 144 -25.51 -32.94 28.49
C ASN A 144 -25.52 -34.47 28.66
N ASN A 145 -24.47 -35.19 28.23
CA ASN A 145 -24.29 -36.61 28.50
C ASN A 145 -23.47 -36.85 29.78
N ASP A 146 -23.84 -37.86 30.56
CA ASP A 146 -23.16 -38.21 31.82
C ASP A 146 -21.66 -38.49 31.65
N GLN A 147 -21.26 -39.11 30.55
CA GLN A 147 -19.85 -39.35 30.22
C GLN A 147 -19.07 -38.05 29.98
N GLY A 148 -19.67 -37.05 29.31
CA GLY A 148 -19.00 -35.76 29.04
C GLY A 148 -18.83 -34.94 30.32
N ARG A 149 -19.83 -34.96 31.22
CA ARG A 149 -19.72 -34.33 32.54
C ARG A 149 -18.64 -34.99 33.40
N ALA A 150 -18.56 -36.31 33.39
CA ALA A 150 -17.56 -37.06 34.12
C ALA A 150 -16.14 -36.75 33.62
N GLN A 151 -15.93 -36.68 32.30
CA GLN A 151 -14.63 -36.30 31.72
C GLN A 151 -14.23 -34.87 32.09
N LEU A 152 -15.16 -33.90 32.01
CA LEU A 152 -14.87 -32.53 32.43
C LEU A 152 -14.52 -32.43 33.92
N GLN A 153 -15.27 -33.12 34.79
CA GLN A 153 -14.96 -33.16 36.22
C GLN A 153 -13.59 -33.78 36.47
N GLN A 154 -13.25 -34.86 35.77
CA GLN A 154 -11.95 -35.51 35.92
C GLN A 154 -10.81 -34.59 35.45
N ALA A 155 -10.99 -33.85 34.36
CA ALA A 155 -10.03 -32.86 33.88
C ALA A 155 -9.86 -31.70 34.90
N GLN A 156 -10.96 -31.19 35.46
CA GLN A 156 -10.91 -30.16 36.51
C GLN A 156 -10.19 -30.65 37.78
N ILE A 157 -10.45 -31.89 38.21
CA ILE A 157 -9.79 -32.51 39.37
C ILE A 157 -8.28 -32.66 39.12
N GLN A 158 -7.87 -33.13 37.93
CA GLN A 158 -6.46 -33.25 37.56
C GLN A 158 -5.76 -31.89 37.50
N ALA A 159 -6.40 -30.90 36.87
CA ALA A 159 -5.86 -29.54 36.81
C ALA A 159 -5.72 -28.92 38.20
N LYS A 160 -6.73 -29.09 39.07
CA LYS A 160 -6.67 -28.65 40.46
C LYS A 160 -5.52 -29.33 41.22
N ALA A 161 -5.33 -30.64 41.04
CA ALA A 161 -4.26 -31.39 41.70
C ALA A 161 -2.87 -30.87 41.28
N GLN A 162 -2.65 -30.65 39.98
CA GLN A 162 -1.40 -30.11 39.46
C GLN A 162 -1.09 -28.70 39.99
N ILE A 163 -2.09 -27.80 39.96
CA ILE A 163 -1.92 -26.43 40.49
C ILE A 163 -1.65 -26.48 42.00
N THR A 164 -2.37 -27.31 42.75
CA THR A 164 -2.19 -27.46 44.20
C THR A 164 -0.80 -28.02 44.54
N GLU A 165 -0.28 -28.96 43.74
CA GLU A 165 1.06 -29.51 43.94
C GLU A 165 2.15 -28.45 43.71
N ILE A 166 2.02 -27.64 42.65
CA ILE A 166 2.96 -26.54 42.38
C ILE A 166 2.89 -25.49 43.49
N LEU A 167 1.72 -25.18 44.03
CA LEU A 167 1.54 -24.17 45.08
C LEU A 167 2.00 -24.66 46.48
N LYS A 168 1.90 -25.96 46.76
CA LYS A 168 2.33 -26.57 48.03
C LYS A 168 3.84 -26.81 48.10
N ASP A 169 4.48 -27.11 46.96
CA ASP A 169 5.92 -27.34 46.90
C ASP A 169 6.67 -26.00 46.76
N PRO A 170 7.40 -25.54 47.80
CA PRO A 170 8.09 -24.26 47.79
C PRO A 170 9.21 -24.17 46.73
N GLN A 171 9.79 -25.32 46.34
CA GLN A 171 10.83 -25.38 45.33
C GLN A 171 10.22 -25.24 43.94
N LYS A 172 9.13 -25.97 43.63
CA LYS A 172 8.42 -25.87 42.35
C LYS A 172 7.76 -24.51 42.17
N TYR A 173 7.17 -23.94 43.22
CA TYR A 173 6.59 -22.59 43.17
C TYR A 173 7.63 -21.52 42.84
N LYS A 174 8.80 -21.56 43.51
CA LYS A 174 9.90 -20.63 43.23
C LYS A 174 10.47 -20.82 41.82
N GLN A 175 10.58 -22.06 41.33
CA GLN A 175 10.98 -22.33 39.95
C GLN A 175 9.96 -21.79 38.92
N ALA A 176 8.66 -21.97 39.16
CA ALA A 176 7.61 -21.46 38.28
C ALA A 176 7.63 -19.92 38.19
N LEU A 177 7.85 -19.22 39.31
CA LEU A 177 7.98 -17.75 39.32
C LEU A 177 9.30 -17.27 38.69
N ALA A 178 10.39 -18.02 38.87
CA ALA A 178 11.70 -17.71 38.30
C ALA A 178 11.78 -18.01 36.79
N ASN A 179 10.84 -18.78 36.23
CA ASN A 179 10.81 -19.10 34.82
C ASN A 179 10.67 -17.81 33.96
N PRO A 180 11.65 -17.48 33.10
CA PRO A 180 11.58 -16.29 32.25
C PRO A 180 10.52 -16.40 31.14
N GLN A 181 10.12 -17.61 30.77
CA GLN A 181 9.12 -17.84 29.72
C GLN A 181 7.68 -17.67 30.22
N LEU A 182 7.46 -17.58 31.54
CA LEU A 182 6.12 -17.38 32.08
C LEU A 182 5.71 -15.90 31.95
N PRO A 183 4.61 -15.56 31.25
CA PRO A 183 4.10 -14.20 31.17
C PRO A 183 3.86 -13.59 32.56
N PRO A 184 4.09 -12.28 32.74
CA PRO A 184 3.93 -11.61 34.04
C PRO A 184 2.52 -11.75 34.63
N GLU A 185 1.49 -11.78 33.78
CA GLU A 185 0.09 -12.01 34.19
C GLU A 185 -0.10 -13.37 34.89
N GLN A 186 0.58 -14.42 34.40
CA GLN A 186 0.50 -15.76 34.98
C GLN A 186 1.26 -15.84 36.31
N LYS A 187 2.34 -15.05 36.47
CA LYS A 187 3.08 -14.95 37.74
C LYS A 187 2.26 -14.26 38.82
N GLU A 188 1.54 -13.19 38.48
CA GLU A 188 0.61 -12.55 39.41
C GLU A 188 -0.54 -13.48 39.81
N LEU A 189 -1.07 -14.21 38.84
CA LEU A 189 -2.12 -15.20 39.08
C LEU A 189 -1.63 -16.29 40.06
N LEU A 190 -0.44 -16.85 39.85
CA LEU A 190 0.17 -17.84 40.76
C LEU A 190 0.34 -17.29 42.19
N LYS A 191 0.75 -16.01 42.33
CA LYS A 191 0.83 -15.35 43.64
C LYS A 191 -0.54 -15.20 44.31
N LYS A 192 -1.58 -14.81 43.55
CA LYS A 192 -2.95 -14.71 44.06
C LYS A 192 -3.49 -16.06 44.52
N LEU A 193 -3.27 -17.11 43.73
CA LEU A 193 -3.70 -18.47 44.06
C LEU A 193 -2.92 -19.07 45.25
N GLN A 194 -1.66 -18.66 45.46
CA GLN A 194 -0.91 -19.03 46.67
C GLN A 194 -1.49 -18.36 47.93
N ALA A 195 -1.86 -17.08 47.84
CA ALA A 195 -2.45 -16.34 48.96
C ALA A 195 -3.85 -16.86 49.32
N ASN A 196 -4.65 -17.22 48.30
CA ASN A 196 -6.01 -17.74 48.45
C ASN A 196 -6.19 -19.07 47.70
N PRO A 197 -5.86 -20.21 48.33
CA PRO A 197 -6.02 -21.53 47.69
C PRO A 197 -7.49 -21.91 47.43
N GLN A 198 -8.46 -21.23 48.04
CA GLN A 198 -9.89 -21.42 47.73
C GLN A 198 -10.31 -20.81 46.38
N ASP A 199 -9.54 -19.86 45.84
CA ASP A 199 -9.82 -19.26 44.53
C ASP A 199 -9.40 -20.17 43.37
N ILE A 200 -8.66 -21.26 43.63
CA ILE A 200 -8.31 -22.28 42.63
C ILE A 200 -9.57 -22.91 42.02
N ASP A 201 -10.56 -23.23 42.84
CA ASP A 201 -11.81 -23.84 42.38
C ASP A 201 -12.60 -22.88 41.48
N LYS A 202 -12.68 -21.60 41.87
CA LYS A 202 -13.30 -20.56 41.07
C LYS A 202 -12.55 -20.34 39.76
N PHE A 203 -11.22 -20.30 39.80
CA PHE A 203 -10.38 -20.10 38.61
C PHE A 203 -10.50 -21.27 37.62
N ILE A 204 -10.43 -22.52 38.10
CA ILE A 204 -10.62 -23.72 37.27
C ILE A 204 -12.03 -23.69 36.67
N ALA A 205 -13.06 -23.40 37.46
CA ALA A 205 -14.43 -23.33 36.96
C ALA A 205 -14.60 -22.24 35.89
N GLN A 206 -14.00 -21.07 36.09
CA GLN A 206 -14.08 -19.93 35.16
C GLN A 206 -13.27 -20.16 33.88
N GLN A 207 -12.10 -20.81 33.97
CA GLN A 207 -11.29 -21.19 32.80
C GLN A 207 -11.84 -22.38 32.03
N THR A 208 -12.67 -23.21 32.66
CA THR A 208 -13.28 -24.38 32.03
C THR A 208 -14.71 -24.09 31.59
N ASP A 209 -15.24 -22.90 31.85
CA ASP A 209 -16.57 -22.49 31.38
C ASP A 209 -16.52 -22.26 29.86
N PRO A 210 -17.17 -23.13 29.06
CA PRO A 210 -17.11 -23.04 27.61
C PRO A 210 -17.75 -21.74 27.09
N ASN A 211 -18.68 -21.13 27.83
CA ASN A 211 -19.32 -19.88 27.41
C ASN A 211 -18.39 -18.67 27.54
N GLU A 212 -17.61 -18.59 28.63
CA GLU A 212 -16.66 -17.50 28.84
C GLU A 212 -15.48 -17.59 27.85
N ILE A 213 -14.97 -18.80 27.59
CA ILE A 213 -13.93 -19.02 26.57
C ILE A 213 -14.43 -18.63 25.18
N ALA A 214 -15.65 -19.04 24.82
CA ALA A 214 -16.25 -18.68 23.54
C ALA A 214 -16.44 -17.16 23.43
N LYS A 215 -16.95 -16.51 24.47
CA LYS A 215 -17.13 -15.05 24.51
C LYS A 215 -15.81 -14.30 24.31
N GLN A 216 -14.73 -14.73 24.97
CA GLN A 216 -13.40 -14.16 24.78
C GLN A 216 -12.89 -14.34 23.35
N LYS A 217 -13.08 -15.53 22.75
CA LYS A 217 -12.68 -15.78 21.36
C LYS A 217 -13.50 -14.97 20.36
N ILE A 218 -14.81 -14.82 20.57
CA ILE A 218 -15.67 -13.96 19.74
C ILE A 218 -15.18 -12.52 19.81
N GLU A 219 -14.88 -12.00 21.00
CA GLU A 219 -14.38 -10.63 21.15
C GLU A 219 -13.03 -10.46 20.43
N GLN A 220 -12.12 -11.44 20.51
CA GLN A 220 -10.87 -11.43 19.77
C GLN A 220 -11.09 -11.45 18.24
N ILE A 221 -12.04 -12.25 17.74
CA ILE A 221 -12.39 -12.28 16.31
C ILE A 221 -12.89 -10.89 15.88
N ARG A 222 -13.80 -10.28 16.64
CA ARG A 222 -14.34 -8.95 16.36
C ARG A 222 -13.30 -7.84 16.48
N GLN A 223 -12.38 -7.96 17.43
CA GLN A 223 -11.27 -7.03 17.55
C GLN A 223 -10.37 -7.10 16.32
N ARG A 224 -9.95 -8.32 15.92
CA ARG A 224 -9.14 -8.53 14.71
C ARG A 224 -9.86 -8.06 13.45
N GLN A 225 -11.17 -8.30 13.35
CA GLN A 225 -12.00 -7.80 12.25
C GLN A 225 -11.92 -6.28 12.18
N ARG A 226 -12.19 -5.57 13.30
CA ARG A 226 -12.13 -4.10 13.36
C ARG A 226 -10.74 -3.56 13.01
N GLU A 227 -9.68 -4.18 13.52
CA GLU A 227 -8.29 -3.81 13.24
C GLU A 227 -7.95 -4.00 11.75
N ALA A 228 -8.31 -5.15 11.17
CA ALA A 228 -8.06 -5.45 9.76
C ALA A 228 -8.88 -4.56 8.81
N GLU A 229 -10.16 -4.28 9.13
CA GLU A 229 -11.00 -3.34 8.39
C GLU A 229 -10.42 -1.93 8.42
N THR A 230 -9.95 -1.48 9.59
CA THR A 230 -9.31 -0.18 9.74
C THR A 230 -8.02 -0.12 8.92
N GLN A 231 -7.19 -1.17 8.99
CA GLN A 231 -5.95 -1.24 8.21
C GLN A 231 -6.21 -1.25 6.70
N ALA A 232 -7.23 -1.97 6.22
CA ALA A 232 -7.62 -1.99 4.81
C ALA A 232 -8.04 -0.59 4.33
N LYS A 233 -8.88 0.10 5.11
CA LYS A 233 -9.32 1.48 4.83
C LYS A 233 -8.17 2.48 4.86
N ASP A 234 -7.29 2.39 5.86
CA ASP A 234 -6.11 3.26 5.99
C ASP A 234 -5.14 3.07 4.83
N ASN A 235 -4.88 1.83 4.43
CA ASN A 235 -4.02 1.53 3.30
C ASN A 235 -4.61 2.07 2.00
N ALA A 236 -5.93 1.93 1.81
CA ALA A 236 -6.63 2.49 0.66
C ALA A 236 -6.53 4.02 0.64
N TRP A 237 -6.72 4.68 1.79
CA TRP A 237 -6.59 6.13 1.90
C TRP A 237 -5.16 6.61 1.62
N LYS A 238 -4.15 5.97 2.25
CA LYS A 238 -2.73 6.30 2.04
C LYS A 238 -2.31 6.09 0.59
N SER A 239 -2.72 4.99 -0.04
CA SER A 239 -2.43 4.70 -1.44
C SER A 239 -3.11 5.72 -2.36
N GLY A 240 -4.41 5.94 -2.17
CA GLY A 240 -5.21 6.88 -2.97
C GLY A 240 -4.66 8.30 -2.91
N LEU A 241 -4.27 8.77 -1.72
CA LEU A 241 -3.73 10.11 -1.54
C LEU A 241 -2.30 10.24 -2.08
N ARG A 242 -1.41 9.28 -1.80
CA ARG A 242 -0.02 9.32 -2.28
C ARG A 242 0.06 9.30 -3.80
N ILE A 243 -0.59 8.32 -4.42
CA ILE A 243 -0.58 8.16 -5.88
C ILE A 243 -1.40 9.27 -6.54
N GLY A 244 -2.54 9.63 -5.95
CA GLY A 244 -3.39 10.69 -6.49
C GLY A 244 -2.73 12.06 -6.48
N ILE A 245 -2.05 12.44 -5.39
CA ILE A 245 -1.27 13.69 -5.35
C ILE A 245 -0.10 13.60 -6.34
N GLY A 246 0.60 12.46 -6.39
CA GLY A 246 1.69 12.24 -7.33
C GLY A 246 1.25 12.47 -8.77
N SER A 247 0.14 11.88 -9.20
CA SER A 247 -0.39 12.03 -10.56
C SER A 247 -0.82 13.47 -10.86
N LEU A 248 -1.41 14.17 -9.90
CA LEU A 248 -1.77 15.59 -10.07
C LEU A 248 -0.54 16.48 -10.23
N LEU A 249 0.48 16.30 -9.40
CA LEU A 249 1.73 17.05 -9.50
C LEU A 249 2.44 16.81 -10.85
N LEU A 250 2.50 15.54 -11.28
CA LEU A 250 3.01 15.17 -12.59
C LEU A 250 2.22 15.85 -13.71
N SER A 251 0.89 15.76 -13.67
CA SER A 251 -0.01 16.42 -14.63
C SER A 251 0.28 17.91 -14.73
N ILE A 252 0.38 18.61 -13.60
CA ILE A 252 0.71 20.05 -13.58
C ILE A 252 2.05 20.32 -14.26
N GLY A 253 3.11 19.58 -13.91
CA GLY A 253 4.43 19.78 -14.51
C GLY A 253 4.43 19.56 -16.03
N TYR A 254 3.78 18.49 -16.49
CA TYR A 254 3.67 18.18 -17.92
C TYR A 254 2.81 19.18 -18.69
N ILE A 255 1.72 19.68 -18.08
CA ILE A 255 0.88 20.72 -18.67
C ILE A 255 1.66 22.03 -18.79
N ILE A 256 2.39 22.44 -17.76
CA ILE A 256 3.22 23.66 -17.78
C ILE A 256 4.26 23.58 -18.91
N ILE A 257 4.95 22.43 -19.05
CA ILE A 257 5.95 22.23 -20.09
C ILE A 257 5.30 22.28 -21.49
N GLY A 258 4.20 21.54 -21.70
CA GLY A 258 3.52 21.46 -23.00
C GLY A 258 2.87 22.78 -23.41
N TRP A 259 2.10 23.40 -22.52
CA TRP A 259 1.32 24.60 -22.79
C TRP A 259 2.21 25.84 -23.04
N ASN A 260 3.25 26.04 -22.22
CA ASN A 260 4.15 27.17 -22.43
C ASN A 260 4.92 27.03 -23.74
N GLY A 261 5.43 25.84 -24.08
CA GLY A 261 6.16 25.66 -25.34
C GLY A 261 5.29 25.77 -26.60
N LEU A 262 4.02 25.33 -26.54
CA LEU A 262 3.09 25.43 -27.67
C LEU A 262 2.67 26.89 -27.94
N LYS A 263 2.43 27.69 -26.89
CA LYS A 263 2.13 29.14 -27.04
C LYS A 263 3.28 29.93 -27.66
N THR A 264 4.52 29.65 -27.28
CA THR A 264 5.68 30.34 -27.87
C THR A 264 5.86 29.95 -29.33
N THR A 265 5.72 28.66 -29.68
CA THR A 265 5.94 28.16 -31.04
C THR A 265 4.85 28.62 -32.03
N SER A 266 3.60 28.71 -31.59
CA SER A 266 2.47 29.19 -32.41
C SER A 266 2.52 30.69 -32.69
N SER A 267 2.98 31.50 -31.73
CA SER A 267 3.19 32.94 -31.93
C SER A 267 4.33 33.21 -32.93
N THR A 268 5.43 32.46 -32.87
CA THR A 268 6.56 32.60 -33.80
C THR A 268 6.19 32.18 -35.23
N ARG A 269 5.44 31.08 -35.42
CA ARG A 269 4.95 30.69 -36.77
C ARG A 269 4.00 31.71 -37.38
N ARG A 270 3.11 32.31 -36.57
CA ARG A 270 2.16 33.34 -37.06
C ARG A 270 2.85 34.63 -37.50
N PHE A 271 4.00 34.97 -36.94
CA PHE A 271 4.80 36.13 -37.37
C PHE A 271 5.53 35.85 -38.70
N ASN A 272 6.27 34.73 -38.81
CA ASN A 272 6.97 34.39 -40.06
C ASN A 272 6.01 34.24 -41.26
N ASN A 273 4.78 33.76 -41.04
CA ASN A 273 3.80 33.61 -42.11
C ASN A 273 3.21 34.95 -42.58
N LYS A 274 3.29 36.02 -41.77
CA LYS A 274 2.85 37.37 -42.16
C LYS A 274 3.92 38.15 -42.92
N GLU A 275 5.20 37.99 -42.58
CA GLU A 275 6.30 38.57 -43.37
C GLU A 275 6.35 37.99 -44.79
N ASN A 276 6.14 36.68 -44.94
CA ASN A 276 6.11 36.04 -46.26
C ASN A 276 4.89 36.41 -47.11
N GLN A 277 3.83 37.00 -46.52
CA GLN A 277 2.67 37.50 -47.26
C GLN A 277 2.78 38.97 -47.66
N ASN A 278 3.72 39.73 -47.09
CA ASN A 278 4.00 41.13 -47.44
C ASN A 278 5.13 41.28 -48.48
N LEU A 279 5.71 40.17 -48.92
CA LEU A 279 6.78 40.11 -49.93
C LEU A 279 6.31 39.45 -51.25
N GLY A 280 5.00 39.25 -51.41
CA GLY A 280 4.36 38.73 -52.62
C GLY A 280 3.66 39.82 -53.42
#